data_AF-A0A6P2RXV5-F1
#
_entry.id   AF-A0A6P2RXV5-F1
#
_cell.length_a   1.000
_cell.length_b   1.000
_cell.length_c   1.000
_cell.angle_alpha   90.00
_cell.angle_beta   90.00
_cell.angle_gamma   90.00
#
_symmetry.space_group_name_H-M   'P 1'
#
loop_
_entity.id
_entity.type
_entity.pdbx_description
1 polymer ?
#
loop_
_entity_poly.entity_id
_entity_poly.type
_entity_poly.pdbx_seq_one_letter_code
_entity_poly.pdbx_strand_id
1 'polypeptide(L)'
;MLYTGTEAAHVWRGRAPVSSAWFEIRPSNLPIHAEPLFDSQSDAIIGYRTETGGVAYISDLDGTCISVIEKPLEAPLIDPIDAIFVVGAVWRSGARAMAKIGGFRTHAIIGRSALSGLRTRFAASASRQLRFAATPLAHMQEPWRFVPVHILRLAIRHGKRIPDPKGHRGIFQYTAPMTHRGVRYQLEVVVRESDYTVLHFVYKR
;
A
#
# COMPACT_ATOMS: atom_id res chain seq x y z
N MET A 1 5.39 -5.38 -24.02
CA MET A 1 5.56 -6.42 -22.99
C MET A 1 6.46 -7.54 -23.51
N LEU A 2 7.67 -7.71 -22.98
CA LEU A 2 8.59 -8.79 -23.35
C LEU A 2 8.69 -9.76 -22.17
N TYR A 3 8.06 -10.93 -22.32
CA TYR A 3 8.14 -12.10 -21.44
C TYR A 3 7.76 -13.33 -22.29
N THR A 4 8.32 -14.49 -21.96
CA THR A 4 8.12 -15.81 -22.58
C THR A 4 7.25 -16.72 -21.72
N GLY A 5 7.07 -16.40 -20.44
CA GLY A 5 6.30 -17.19 -19.50
C GLY A 5 7.09 -18.32 -18.82
N THR A 6 8.38 -18.49 -19.14
CA THR A 6 9.27 -19.55 -18.62
C THR A 6 10.51 -19.01 -17.91
N GLU A 7 10.59 -17.70 -17.68
CA GLU A 7 11.66 -17.02 -16.97
C GLU A 7 11.95 -17.63 -15.60
N ALA A 8 13.23 -17.62 -15.23
CA ALA A 8 13.68 -17.94 -13.89
C ALA A 8 13.07 -16.98 -12.85
N ALA A 9 12.80 -17.51 -11.66
CA ALA A 9 12.14 -16.79 -10.59
C ALA A 9 13.15 -16.34 -9.54
N HIS A 10 13.24 -15.03 -9.33
CA HIS A 10 14.18 -14.41 -8.39
C HIS A 10 13.44 -13.69 -7.26
N VAL A 11 14.07 -13.60 -6.08
CA VAL A 11 13.54 -12.86 -4.94
C VAL A 11 14.12 -11.45 -4.94
N TRP A 12 13.26 -10.43 -4.79
CA TRP A 12 13.73 -9.08 -4.54
C TRP A 12 14.28 -8.96 -3.12
N ARG A 13 15.55 -8.58 -3.00
CA ARG A 13 16.27 -8.33 -1.74
C ARG A 13 16.81 -6.90 -1.63
N GLY A 14 16.44 -6.04 -2.59
CA GLY A 14 16.89 -4.65 -2.62
C GLY A 14 16.20 -3.79 -1.57
N ARG A 15 16.73 -2.58 -1.38
CA ARG A 15 16.06 -1.53 -0.63
C ARG A 15 15.14 -0.76 -1.57
N ALA A 16 13.99 -0.29 -1.08
CA ALA A 16 13.13 0.59 -1.85
C ALA A 16 13.89 1.88 -2.26
N PRO A 17 13.99 2.20 -3.56
CA PRO A 17 14.71 3.39 -4.04
C PRO A 17 13.92 4.69 -3.78
N VAL A 18 12.64 4.58 -3.45
CA VAL A 18 11.72 5.67 -3.09
C VAL A 18 10.85 5.25 -1.92
N SER A 19 10.22 6.23 -1.26
CA SER A 19 9.34 5.93 -0.12
C SER A 19 8.15 5.08 -0.57
N SER A 20 7.94 3.98 0.15
CA SER A 20 6.82 3.06 -0.12
C SER A 20 5.47 3.69 0.27
N ALA A 21 5.49 4.73 1.13
CA ALA A 21 4.35 5.54 1.53
C ALA A 21 3.71 6.32 0.39
N TRP A 22 4.44 6.50 -0.72
CA TRP A 22 3.93 7.23 -1.88
C TRP A 22 2.93 6.42 -2.68
N PHE A 23 2.80 5.12 -2.42
CA PHE A 23 1.95 4.23 -3.18
C PHE A 23 0.74 3.81 -2.35
N GLU A 24 -0.44 3.83 -2.97
CA GLU A 24 -1.70 3.41 -2.36
C GLU A 24 -2.51 2.59 -3.36
N ILE A 25 -2.98 1.42 -2.95
CA ILE A 25 -4.12 0.74 -3.56
C ILE A 25 -5.19 0.66 -2.48
N ARG A 26 -6.30 1.36 -2.71
CA ARG A 26 -7.42 1.38 -1.79
C ARG A 26 -8.38 0.22 -2.07
N PRO A 27 -8.72 -0.59 -1.07
CA PRO A 27 -9.79 -1.58 -1.17
C PRO A 27 -11.12 -0.94 -1.60
N SER A 28 -11.85 -1.61 -2.49
CA SER A 28 -13.12 -1.11 -3.03
C SER A 28 -14.26 -1.05 -2.02
N ASN A 29 -14.15 -1.79 -0.91
CA ASN A 29 -15.09 -1.81 0.21
C ASN A 29 -14.92 -0.64 1.19
N LEU A 30 -13.89 0.20 1.02
CA LEU A 30 -13.69 1.39 1.84
C LEU A 30 -14.27 2.65 1.18
N PRO A 31 -14.81 3.59 1.97
CA PRO A 31 -15.33 4.84 1.42
C PRO A 31 -14.22 5.70 0.81
N ILE A 32 -14.59 6.57 -0.13
CA ILE A 32 -13.66 7.49 -0.82
C ILE A 32 -12.97 8.47 0.15
N HIS A 33 -13.60 8.78 1.29
CA HIS A 33 -13.02 9.65 2.31
C HIS A 33 -12.21 8.89 3.38
N ALA A 34 -12.02 7.57 3.23
CA ALA A 34 -11.13 6.82 4.11
C ALA A 34 -9.72 7.40 4.04
N GLU A 35 -9.18 7.75 5.21
CA GLU A 35 -7.88 8.37 5.35
C GLU A 35 -6.81 7.29 5.50
N PRO A 36 -5.73 7.31 4.71
CA PRO A 36 -4.66 6.33 4.83
C PRO A 36 -3.85 6.53 6.12
N LEU A 37 -3.52 5.43 6.79
CA LEU A 37 -2.69 5.39 7.99
C LEU A 37 -1.25 5.00 7.62
N PHE A 38 -0.35 5.98 7.62
CA PHE A 38 1.08 5.80 7.36
C PHE A 38 1.88 5.37 8.58
N ASP A 39 2.61 4.26 8.46
CA ASP A 39 3.55 3.78 9.48
C ASP A 39 4.99 4.07 9.09
N SER A 40 5.68 4.88 9.91
CA SER A 40 7.06 5.28 9.66
C SER A 40 8.06 4.14 9.75
N GLN A 41 7.76 3.09 10.53
CA GLN A 41 8.65 1.94 10.70
C GLN A 41 8.70 1.07 9.43
N SER A 42 7.55 0.82 8.80
CA SER A 42 7.46 0.10 7.53
C SER A 42 7.60 0.98 6.29
N ASP A 43 7.60 2.31 6.47
CA ASP A 43 7.55 3.31 5.39
C ASP A 43 6.39 3.01 4.41
N ALA A 44 5.22 2.63 4.91
CA ALA A 44 4.08 2.24 4.09
C ALA A 44 2.74 2.67 4.70
N ILE A 45 1.71 2.72 3.87
CA ILE A 45 0.32 2.74 4.35
C ILE A 45 0.01 1.33 4.85
N ILE A 46 -0.42 1.20 6.11
CA ILE A 46 -0.69 -0.11 6.75
C ILE A 46 -2.16 -0.31 7.09
N GLY A 47 -3.00 0.68 6.84
CA GLY A 47 -4.43 0.63 7.10
C GLY A 47 -5.12 1.93 6.72
N TYR A 48 -6.38 2.04 7.11
CA TYR A 48 -7.24 3.17 6.84
C TYR A 48 -8.04 3.55 8.07
N ARG A 49 -8.41 4.82 8.16
CA ARG A 49 -9.32 5.36 9.15
C ARG A 49 -10.54 5.94 8.45
N THR A 50 -11.72 5.64 8.96
CA THR A 50 -12.96 6.33 8.57
C THR A 50 -13.59 6.92 9.82
N GLU A 51 -14.23 8.09 9.71
CA GLU A 51 -14.93 8.71 10.82
C GLU A 51 -16.37 8.99 10.41
N THR A 52 -17.31 8.48 11.20
CA THR A 52 -18.75 8.67 11.00
C THR A 52 -19.40 8.94 12.34
N GLY A 53 -20.09 10.07 12.48
CA GLY A 53 -20.86 10.38 13.69
C GLY A 53 -20.02 10.47 14.98
N GLY A 54 -18.74 10.86 14.88
CA GLY A 54 -17.83 10.90 16.02
C GLY A 54 -17.23 9.53 16.40
N VAL A 55 -17.48 8.49 15.61
CA VAL A 55 -16.87 7.17 15.78
C VAL A 55 -15.84 6.96 14.68
N ALA A 56 -14.61 6.67 15.07
CA ALA A 56 -13.52 6.32 14.17
C ALA A 56 -13.39 4.80 14.04
N TYR A 57 -13.37 4.30 12.81
CA TYR A 57 -13.14 2.90 12.48
C TYR A 57 -11.76 2.77 11.85
N ILE A 58 -10.98 1.82 12.36
CA ILE A 58 -9.64 1.52 11.88
C ILE A 58 -9.70 0.20 11.13
N SER A 59 -9.35 0.22 9.85
CA SER A 59 -9.35 -0.94 8.97
C SER A 59 -7.96 -1.29 8.46
N ASP A 60 -7.72 -2.56 8.18
CA ASP A 60 -6.50 -3.01 7.51
C ASP A 60 -6.52 -2.75 5.99
N LEU A 61 -5.47 -3.20 5.29
CA LEU A 61 -5.33 -3.05 3.83
C LEU A 61 -6.28 -3.92 3.01
N ASP A 62 -7.10 -4.77 3.64
CA ASP A 62 -8.21 -5.49 3.00
C ASP A 62 -9.56 -4.82 3.29
N GLY A 63 -9.55 -3.69 4.01
CA GLY A 63 -10.75 -2.98 4.45
C GLY A 63 -11.46 -3.64 5.63
N THR A 64 -10.86 -4.65 6.27
CA THR A 64 -11.43 -5.28 7.46
C THR A 64 -11.27 -4.35 8.65
N CYS A 65 -12.37 -3.98 9.31
CA CYS A 65 -12.32 -3.19 10.54
C CYS A 65 -11.69 -4.02 11.67
N ILE A 66 -10.66 -3.48 12.31
CA ILE A 66 -9.91 -4.14 13.39
C ILE A 66 -10.05 -3.42 14.73
N SER A 67 -10.51 -2.17 14.73
CA SER A 67 -10.69 -1.37 15.94
C SER A 67 -11.70 -0.26 15.70
N VAL A 68 -12.48 0.04 16.73
CA VAL A 68 -13.46 1.13 16.76
C VAL A 68 -13.11 2.02 17.95
N ILE A 69 -13.05 3.33 17.72
CA ILE A 69 -12.68 4.33 18.71
C ILE A 69 -13.77 5.40 18.70
N GLU A 70 -14.45 5.57 19.82
CA GLU A 70 -15.38 6.69 19.99
C GLU A 70 -14.60 7.95 20.34
N LYS A 71 -14.97 9.08 19.73
CA LYS A 71 -14.46 10.38 20.12
C LYS A 71 -14.97 10.67 21.54
N PRO A 72 -14.09 10.83 22.54
CA PRO A 72 -14.54 11.11 23.88
C PRO A 72 -15.23 12.49 23.92
N LEU A 73 -16.30 12.59 24.70
CA LEU A 73 -17.06 13.84 24.91
C LEU A 73 -16.24 14.89 25.70
N GLU A 74 -15.22 14.45 26.43
CA GLU A 74 -14.27 15.28 27.19
C GLU A 74 -12.82 14.99 26.76
N ALA A 75 -11.90 15.95 26.95
CA ALA A 75 -10.49 15.74 26.66
C ALA A 75 -9.90 14.69 27.64
N PRO A 76 -9.16 13.66 27.17
CA PRO A 76 -8.61 12.64 28.05
C PRO A 76 -7.60 13.24 29.04
N LEU A 77 -7.70 12.83 30.31
CA LEU A 77 -6.79 13.23 31.40
C LEU A 77 -5.41 12.54 31.35
N ILE A 78 -5.19 11.62 30.40
CA ILE A 78 -3.97 10.81 30.24
C ILE A 78 -3.30 11.12 28.89
N ASP A 79 -1.97 11.23 28.94
CA ASP A 79 -1.07 11.74 27.90
C ASP A 79 -1.23 11.05 26.50
N PRO A 80 -1.42 11.79 25.39
CA PRO A 80 -1.60 11.26 24.01
C PRO A 80 -0.34 10.64 23.37
N ILE A 81 0.59 10.12 24.18
CA ILE A 81 1.95 9.78 23.77
C ILE A 81 2.02 8.33 23.24
N ASP A 82 1.93 8.22 21.91
CA ASP A 82 2.78 7.41 21.00
C ASP A 82 2.06 7.07 19.67
N ALA A 83 1.43 8.04 19.02
CA ALA A 83 0.79 7.84 17.71
C ALA A 83 1.21 8.95 16.72
N ILE A 84 2.35 8.77 16.05
CA ILE A 84 2.67 9.56 14.86
C ILE A 84 2.18 8.78 13.63
N PHE A 85 0.90 8.94 13.31
CA PHE A 85 0.36 8.69 11.97
C PHE A 85 0.18 10.05 11.27
N VAL A 86 0.79 10.22 10.10
CA VAL A 86 0.49 11.35 9.22
C VAL A 86 -0.72 10.95 8.38
N VAL A 87 -1.86 11.55 8.70
CA VAL A 87 -3.11 11.37 7.94
C VAL A 87 -3.08 12.33 6.75
N GLY A 88 -3.08 11.76 5.54
CA GLY A 88 -3.37 12.49 4.30
C GLY A 88 -2.30 13.47 3.79
N ALA A 89 -1.83 13.20 2.57
CA ALA A 89 -0.88 13.98 1.75
C ALA A 89 0.58 14.01 2.24
N VAL A 90 1.28 12.87 2.13
CA VAL A 90 2.75 12.89 2.06
C VAL A 90 3.16 13.60 0.78
N TRP A 91 3.53 14.86 0.91
CA TRP A 91 4.27 15.57 -0.13
C TRP A 91 5.30 16.51 0.48
N ARG A 92 6.52 16.01 0.66
CA ARG A 92 7.71 16.59 0.01
C ARG A 92 8.97 15.77 0.30
N SER A 93 9.73 15.63 -0.77
CA SER A 93 11.14 15.24 -0.80
C SER A 93 11.98 15.99 0.24
N GLY A 94 12.81 15.24 0.96
CA GLY A 94 13.99 15.78 1.62
C GLY A 94 13.72 16.46 2.97
N ALA A 95 14.37 15.93 4.00
CA ALA A 95 14.82 16.56 5.24
C ALA A 95 14.24 17.95 5.61
N ARG A 96 13.65 18.01 6.82
CA ARG A 96 13.70 19.18 7.73
C ARG A 96 13.27 20.52 7.11
N ALA A 97 11.99 20.75 6.85
CA ALA A 97 11.49 22.12 6.71
C ALA A 97 9.99 22.24 7.03
N MET A 98 9.74 22.84 8.20
CA MET A 98 8.77 23.91 8.41
C MET A 98 7.27 23.62 8.30
N ALA A 99 6.64 23.90 9.45
CA ALA A 99 5.29 24.42 9.56
C ALA A 99 5.00 25.57 8.57
N LYS A 100 3.70 25.70 8.24
CA LYS A 100 3.05 26.73 7.40
C LYS A 100 2.97 26.40 5.91
N ILE A 101 1.88 25.75 5.51
CA ILE A 101 0.96 26.13 4.42
C ILE A 101 -0.35 25.38 4.71
N GLY A 102 -1.48 26.10 4.70
CA GLY A 102 -2.78 25.64 5.20
C GLY A 102 -3.42 24.52 4.35
N GLY A 103 -4.11 23.61 5.04
CA GLY A 103 -4.97 22.58 4.45
C GLY A 103 -4.74 21.19 5.05
N PHE A 104 -5.50 20.87 6.10
CA PHE A 104 -5.62 19.58 6.82
C PHE A 104 -4.41 19.10 7.64
N ARG A 105 -4.46 19.39 8.94
CA ARG A 105 -3.64 18.78 10.00
C ARG A 105 -4.57 18.03 10.95
N THR A 106 -4.68 16.72 10.81
CA THR A 106 -5.30 15.88 11.85
C THR A 106 -4.40 14.68 12.06
N HIS A 107 -3.75 14.58 13.22
CA HIS A 107 -3.08 13.33 13.59
C HIS A 107 -4.19 12.32 13.96
N ALA A 108 -4.26 11.18 13.26
CA ALA A 108 -5.11 10.07 13.71
C ALA A 108 -4.42 9.46 14.93
N ILE A 109 -4.95 9.76 16.12
CA ILE A 109 -4.55 9.11 17.35
C ILE A 109 -5.21 7.73 17.33
N ILE A 110 -4.43 6.69 17.02
CA ILE A 110 -4.86 5.30 17.18
C ILE A 110 -4.17 4.69 18.40
N GLY A 111 -4.88 3.85 19.14
CA GLY A 111 -4.30 3.17 20.31
C GLY A 111 -3.17 2.21 19.92
N ARG A 112 -2.23 1.96 20.85
CA ARG A 112 -1.09 1.04 20.66
C ARG A 112 -1.53 -0.37 20.22
N SER A 113 -2.67 -0.85 20.72
CA SER A 113 -3.25 -2.14 20.35
C SER A 113 -3.70 -2.18 18.89
N ALA A 114 -4.41 -1.14 18.42
CA ALA A 114 -4.82 -1.01 17.03
C ALA A 114 -3.60 -0.92 16.10
N LEU A 115 -2.58 -0.15 16.48
CA LEU A 115 -1.32 -0.06 15.75
C LEU A 115 -0.62 -1.43 15.64
N SER A 116 -0.46 -2.13 16.76
CA SER A 116 0.13 -3.46 16.79
C SER A 116 -0.65 -4.44 15.90
N GLY A 117 -1.99 -4.35 15.94
CA GLY A 117 -2.89 -5.12 15.08
C GLY A 117 -2.67 -4.84 13.59
N LEU A 118 -2.58 -3.57 13.19
CA LEU A 118 -2.28 -3.19 11.80
C LEU A 118 -0.92 -3.71 11.34
N ARG A 119 0.14 -3.51 12.14
CA ARG A 119 1.50 -4.00 11.80
C ARG A 119 1.55 -5.52 11.67
N THR A 120 0.86 -6.23 12.57
CA THR A 120 0.78 -7.70 12.52
C THR A 120 0.09 -8.17 11.24
N ARG A 121 -1.04 -7.54 10.88
CA ARG A 121 -1.76 -7.86 9.63
C ARG A 121 -0.97 -7.47 8.38
N PHE A 122 -0.30 -6.32 8.40
CA PHE A 122 0.60 -5.90 7.34
C PHE A 122 1.73 -6.91 7.12
N ALA A 123 2.39 -7.37 8.19
CA ALA A 123 3.41 -8.40 8.11
C ALA A 123 2.84 -9.74 7.62
N ALA A 124 1.67 -10.15 8.10
CA ALA A 124 0.99 -11.37 7.65
C ALA A 124 0.59 -11.32 6.16
N SER A 125 0.26 -10.14 5.64
CA SER A 125 0.00 -9.92 4.22
C SER A 125 1.21 -10.24 3.33
N ALA A 126 2.41 -10.27 3.93
CA ALA A 126 3.66 -10.59 3.27
C ALA A 126 4.06 -12.07 3.27
N SER A 127 3.23 -12.96 3.84
CA SER A 127 3.53 -14.39 4.04
C SER A 127 3.88 -15.15 2.76
N ARG A 128 3.20 -14.87 1.62
CA ARG A 128 3.55 -15.48 0.33
C ARG A 128 4.67 -14.69 -0.36
N GLN A 129 5.83 -15.33 -0.51
CA GLN A 129 6.98 -14.73 -1.21
C GLN A 129 6.61 -14.43 -2.67
N LEU A 130 6.69 -13.16 -3.06
CA LEU A 130 6.56 -12.74 -4.45
C LEU A 130 7.92 -12.85 -5.14
N ARG A 131 7.94 -13.44 -6.33
CA ARG A 131 9.16 -13.62 -7.14
C ARG A 131 9.09 -12.74 -8.38
N PHE A 132 10.21 -12.59 -9.07
CA PHE A 132 10.35 -11.70 -10.23
C PHE A 132 11.18 -12.37 -11.32
N ALA A 133 10.77 -12.20 -12.57
CA ALA A 133 11.65 -12.38 -13.70
C ALA A 133 12.78 -11.32 -13.69
N ALA A 134 13.86 -11.56 -14.42
CA ALA A 134 15.05 -10.70 -14.40
C ALA A 134 14.73 -9.22 -14.72
N THR A 135 13.89 -8.96 -15.74
CA THR A 135 13.55 -7.59 -16.15
C THR A 135 12.72 -6.83 -15.10
N PRO A 136 11.58 -7.37 -14.60
CA PRO A 136 10.89 -6.78 -13.45
C PRO A 136 11.78 -6.57 -12.23
N LEU A 137 12.68 -7.52 -11.95
CA LEU A 137 13.60 -7.39 -10.82
C LEU A 137 14.54 -6.19 -10.98
N ALA A 138 15.05 -5.94 -12.19
CA ALA A 138 15.87 -4.77 -12.49
C ALA A 138 15.07 -3.47 -12.31
N HIS A 139 13.81 -3.43 -12.76
CA HIS A 139 12.94 -2.27 -12.57
C HIS A 139 12.70 -1.91 -11.10
N MET A 140 12.73 -2.90 -10.19
CA MET A 140 12.62 -2.65 -8.75
C MET A 140 13.80 -1.86 -8.17
N GLN A 141 14.88 -1.67 -8.92
CA GLN A 141 16.02 -0.83 -8.54
C GLN A 141 15.93 0.59 -9.13
N GLU A 142 15.02 0.83 -10.07
CA GLU A 142 14.88 2.11 -10.77
C GLU A 142 13.79 2.98 -10.09
N PRO A 143 14.11 4.17 -9.54
CA PRO A 143 13.15 5.01 -8.82
C PRO A 143 11.86 5.32 -9.59
N TRP A 144 11.95 5.52 -10.91
CA TRP A 144 10.83 5.85 -11.80
C TRP A 144 10.03 4.63 -12.27
N ARG A 145 10.55 3.40 -12.12
CA ARG A 145 9.80 2.17 -12.43
C ARG A 145 9.36 1.40 -11.20
N PHE A 146 9.94 1.70 -10.04
CA PHE A 146 9.69 0.99 -8.81
C PHE A 146 8.21 0.98 -8.40
N VAL A 147 7.75 -0.18 -7.92
CA VAL A 147 6.48 -0.37 -7.22
C VAL A 147 6.75 -1.25 -6.00
N PRO A 148 6.37 -0.84 -4.77
CA PRO A 148 6.61 -1.66 -3.59
C PRO A 148 5.98 -3.05 -3.68
N VAL A 149 6.65 -4.06 -3.12
CA VAL A 149 6.15 -5.46 -3.15
C VAL A 149 4.75 -5.59 -2.55
N HIS A 150 4.45 -4.86 -1.47
CA HIS A 150 3.12 -4.91 -0.86
C HIS A 150 2.03 -4.34 -1.79
N ILE A 151 2.35 -3.34 -2.61
CA ILE A 151 1.44 -2.78 -3.63
C ILE A 151 1.19 -3.78 -4.75
N LEU A 152 2.24 -4.45 -5.24
CA LEU A 152 2.08 -5.53 -6.23
C LEU A 152 1.18 -6.65 -5.68
N ARG A 153 1.33 -7.01 -4.39
CA ARG A 153 0.46 -7.99 -3.73
C ARG A 153 -0.98 -7.52 -3.64
N LEU A 154 -1.22 -6.26 -3.27
CA LEU A 154 -2.57 -5.69 -3.24
C LEU A 154 -3.21 -5.69 -4.63
N ALA A 155 -2.46 -5.38 -5.68
CA ALA A 155 -2.95 -5.46 -7.06
C ALA A 155 -3.34 -6.90 -7.46
N ILE A 156 -2.55 -7.89 -7.05
CA ILE A 156 -2.85 -9.32 -7.32
C ILE A 156 -4.09 -9.78 -6.53
N ARG A 157 -4.26 -9.29 -5.30
CA ARG A 157 -5.36 -9.68 -4.41
C ARG A 157 -6.69 -9.03 -4.79
N HIS A 158 -6.67 -7.72 -5.03
CA HIS A 158 -7.87 -6.88 -5.18
C HIS A 158 -8.10 -6.39 -6.60
N GLY A 159 -7.10 -6.51 -7.48
CA GLY A 159 -7.19 -6.08 -8.86
C GLY A 159 -8.08 -7.00 -9.71
N LYS A 160 -8.58 -6.45 -10.80
CA LYS A 160 -9.30 -7.22 -11.82
C LYS A 160 -8.33 -8.15 -12.52
N ARG A 161 -8.54 -9.45 -12.32
CA ARG A 161 -7.82 -10.54 -12.97
C ARG A 161 -8.35 -10.78 -14.38
N ILE A 162 -7.48 -10.77 -15.37
CA ILE A 162 -7.79 -11.07 -16.76
C ILE A 162 -6.81 -12.12 -17.30
N PRO A 163 -7.21 -12.94 -18.29
CA PRO A 163 -6.30 -13.85 -18.97
C PRO A 163 -5.07 -13.13 -19.51
N ASP A 164 -3.96 -13.86 -19.60
CA ASP A 164 -2.72 -13.35 -20.18
C ASP A 164 -2.95 -12.71 -21.56
N PRO A 165 -2.52 -11.45 -21.80
CA PRO A 165 -2.65 -10.80 -23.11
C PRO A 165 -1.93 -11.54 -24.24
N LYS A 166 -0.93 -12.38 -23.92
CA LYS A 166 -0.20 -13.23 -24.87
C LYS A 166 -0.76 -14.65 -24.99
N GLY A 167 -1.80 -15.00 -24.23
CA GLY A 167 -2.46 -16.30 -24.30
C GLY A 167 -1.71 -17.45 -23.62
N HIS A 168 -0.66 -17.20 -22.83
CA HIS A 168 0.01 -18.26 -22.08
C HIS A 168 -0.90 -18.80 -20.97
N ARG A 169 -0.99 -20.13 -20.86
CA ARG A 169 -1.76 -20.80 -19.79
C ARG A 169 -1.07 -20.61 -18.43
N GLY A 170 -1.87 -20.39 -17.38
CA GLY A 170 -1.37 -20.22 -16.01
C GLY A 170 -0.71 -18.86 -15.73
N ILE A 171 -0.76 -17.94 -16.69
CA ILE A 171 -0.34 -16.55 -16.54
C ILE A 171 -1.59 -15.67 -16.58
N PHE A 172 -1.61 -14.66 -15.72
CA PHE A 172 -2.73 -13.73 -15.62
C PHE A 172 -2.22 -12.32 -15.43
N GLN A 173 -2.95 -11.36 -15.99
CA GLN A 173 -2.74 -9.95 -15.72
C GLN A 173 -3.75 -9.49 -14.66
N TYR A 174 -3.24 -8.74 -13.69
CA TYR A 174 -4.03 -8.05 -12.68
C TYR A 174 -3.97 -6.56 -12.96
N THR A 175 -5.13 -5.91 -12.89
CA THR A 175 -5.28 -4.48 -13.12
C THR A 175 -5.91 -3.84 -11.89
N ALA A 176 -5.25 -2.86 -11.31
CA ALA A 176 -5.74 -2.18 -10.10
C ALA A 176 -5.55 -0.66 -10.21
N PRO A 177 -6.55 0.14 -9.79
CA PRO A 177 -6.34 1.57 -9.60
C PRO A 177 -5.36 1.77 -8.45
N MET A 178 -4.36 2.61 -8.68
CA MET A 178 -3.31 2.94 -7.73
C MET A 178 -3.13 4.45 -7.71
N THR A 179 -2.74 4.98 -6.55
CA THR A 179 -2.25 6.34 -6.44
C THR A 179 -0.75 6.29 -6.21
N HIS A 180 0.04 7.05 -6.99
CA HIS A 180 1.46 7.28 -6.72
C HIS A 180 1.68 8.77 -6.54
N ARG A 181 2.03 9.15 -5.30
CA ARG A 181 2.05 10.53 -4.80
C ARG A 181 0.78 11.26 -5.27
N GLY A 182 -0.37 10.98 -4.68
CA GLY A 182 -1.65 11.66 -4.98
C GLY A 182 -2.20 11.57 -6.42
N VAL A 183 -1.41 11.16 -7.41
CA VAL A 183 -1.80 11.07 -8.81
C VAL A 183 -2.28 9.66 -9.08
N ARG A 184 -3.44 9.55 -9.72
CA ARG A 184 -4.03 8.27 -10.11
C ARG A 184 -3.28 7.66 -11.29
N TYR A 185 -3.09 6.36 -11.21
CA TYR A 185 -2.53 5.49 -12.23
C TYR A 185 -3.32 4.17 -12.25
N GLN A 186 -3.23 3.47 -13.36
CA GLN A 186 -3.62 2.08 -13.48
C GLN A 186 -2.35 1.21 -13.39
N LEU A 187 -2.27 0.38 -12.35
CA LEU A 187 -1.19 -0.61 -12.21
C LEU A 187 -1.60 -1.91 -12.91
N GLU A 188 -0.74 -2.38 -13.80
CA GLU A 188 -0.82 -3.67 -14.48
C GLU A 188 0.29 -4.58 -13.93
N VAL A 189 -0.06 -5.79 -13.50
CA VAL A 189 0.90 -6.79 -13.02
C VAL A 189 0.60 -8.12 -13.71
N VAL A 190 1.57 -8.65 -14.46
CA VAL A 190 1.49 -9.98 -15.07
C VAL A 190 2.22 -10.98 -14.21
N VAL A 191 1.52 -12.05 -13.84
CA VAL A 191 2.01 -13.05 -12.90
C VAL A 191 1.83 -14.45 -13.46
N ARG A 192 2.87 -15.27 -13.33
CA ARG A 192 2.76 -16.72 -13.44
C ARG A 192 2.26 -17.27 -12.10
N GLU A 193 1.04 -17.78 -12.07
CA GLU A 193 0.38 -18.16 -10.80
C GLU A 193 0.94 -19.43 -10.16
N SER A 194 1.59 -20.30 -10.93
CA SER A 194 2.17 -21.54 -10.41
C SER A 194 3.22 -21.30 -9.33
N ASP A 195 4.01 -20.23 -9.47
CA ASP A 195 5.12 -19.90 -8.57
C ASP A 195 5.11 -18.44 -8.07
N TYR A 196 4.07 -17.67 -8.41
CA TYR A 196 3.89 -16.26 -8.05
C TYR A 196 5.05 -15.38 -8.53
N THR A 197 5.52 -15.64 -9.75
CA THR A 197 6.55 -14.84 -10.41
C THR A 197 5.92 -13.71 -11.21
N VAL A 198 6.25 -12.47 -10.85
CA VAL A 198 5.94 -11.27 -11.64
C VAL A 198 6.81 -11.30 -12.89
N LEU A 199 6.16 -11.43 -14.04
CA LEU A 199 6.79 -11.42 -15.37
C LEU A 199 6.87 -10.01 -15.94
N HIS A 200 5.93 -9.16 -15.57
CA HIS A 200 5.88 -7.77 -15.96
C HIS A 200 5.09 -6.96 -14.95
N PHE A 201 5.46 -5.71 -14.75
CA PHE A 201 4.57 -4.72 -14.14
C PHE A 201 4.84 -3.34 -14.74
N VAL A 202 3.79 -2.54 -14.78
CA VAL A 202 3.84 -1.15 -15.24
C VAL A 202 2.65 -0.39 -14.65
N TYR A 203 2.86 0.87 -14.30
CA TYR A 203 1.75 1.75 -13.96
C TYR A 203 1.65 2.85 -15.01
N LYS A 204 0.44 3.09 -15.51
CA LYS A 204 0.15 4.04 -16.59
C LYS A 204 -0.87 5.07 -16.11
N ARG A 205 -0.78 6.28 -16.65
CA ARG A 205 -1.70 7.37 -16.31
C ARG A 205 -2.98 7.27 -17.10
#